data_AF-A0AAV9KTI3-F1
#
_entry.id   AF-A0AAV9KTI3-F1
#
_cell.length_a   1.000
_cell.length_b   1.000
_cell.length_c   1.000
_cell.angle_alpha   90.00
_cell.angle_beta   90.00
_cell.angle_gamma   90.00
#
_symmetry.space_group_name_H-M   'P 1'
#
loop_
_entity.id
_entity.type
_entity.pdbx_description
1 polymer ?
#
loop_
_entity_poly.entity_id
_entity_poly.type
_entity_poly.pdbx_seq_one_letter_code
_entity_poly.pdbx_strand_id
1 'polypeptide(L)'
;MSEQRPLLSLKKTFFHNFFPSKAEEEACRVNNTPYVVTRELVEIRDLYPAPRIDLQNPWQIKKKITHDEIVVGMLMIPFFEMFEYILRYWTLDMAKSLEDGFSVWVDMWDVTEGNVPKKYEGGRVWIRKVYNDDFSIWCNELFNDHGLGDGDEIGLYWDPRSASLVFKLLSQVGS
;
A
#
# COMPACT_ATOMS: atom_id res chain seq x y z
N MET A 1 34.05 -12.29 -3.76
CA MET A 1 32.77 -11.79 -3.25
C MET A 1 32.53 -10.44 -3.91
N SER A 2 31.61 -10.35 -4.87
CA SER A 2 31.33 -9.08 -5.54
C SER A 2 30.56 -8.18 -4.60
N GLU A 3 31.20 -7.10 -4.15
CA GLU A 3 30.57 -5.93 -3.56
C GLU A 3 29.57 -5.36 -4.58
N GLN A 4 28.35 -5.90 -4.62
CA GLN A 4 27.24 -5.26 -5.30
C GLN A 4 26.99 -3.94 -4.56
N ARG A 5 27.47 -2.83 -5.12
CA ARG A 5 27.02 -1.49 -4.72
C ARG A 5 25.49 -1.56 -4.64
N PRO A 6 24.87 -1.23 -3.49
CA PRO A 6 23.42 -1.22 -3.42
C PRO A 6 22.96 -0.21 -4.47
N LEU A 7 22.23 -0.70 -5.49
CA LEU A 7 21.54 0.18 -6.40
C LEU A 7 20.62 1.05 -5.53
N LEU A 8 20.93 2.35 -5.47
CA LEU A 8 20.11 3.31 -4.73
C LEU A 8 18.68 3.15 -5.22
N SER A 9 17.78 2.80 -4.31
CA SER A 9 16.38 2.53 -4.64
C SER A 9 15.57 3.82 -4.55
N LEU A 10 14.57 3.98 -5.39
CA LEU A 10 13.64 5.11 -5.27
C LEU A 10 12.55 4.74 -4.26
N LYS A 11 12.10 5.72 -3.47
CA LYS A 11 10.94 5.58 -2.60
C LYS A 11 10.09 6.82 -2.59
N LYS A 12 8.81 6.64 -2.27
CA LYS A 12 7.83 7.73 -2.12
C LYS A 12 7.80 8.13 -0.66
N THR A 13 7.66 9.43 -0.40
CA THR A 13 7.52 9.96 0.95
C THR A 13 6.83 11.33 0.91
N PHE A 14 6.44 11.85 2.08
CA PHE A 14 5.87 13.18 2.18
C PHE A 14 6.95 14.21 2.48
N PHE A 15 7.02 15.24 1.65
CA PHE A 15 7.69 16.49 1.97
C PHE A 15 6.70 17.43 2.66
N HIS A 16 7.05 17.91 3.85
CA HIS A 16 6.16 18.76 4.66
C HIS A 16 6.60 20.22 4.58
N ASN A 17 5.67 21.09 4.17
CA ASN A 17 5.88 22.53 4.06
C ASN A 17 5.55 23.20 5.41
N PHE A 18 6.44 23.04 6.38
CA PHE A 18 6.23 23.59 7.74
C PHE A 18 6.19 25.12 7.77
N PHE A 19 6.90 25.77 6.86
CA PHE A 19 6.98 27.22 6.79
C PHE A 19 6.16 27.72 5.59
N PRO A 20 5.20 28.64 5.80
CA PRO A 20 4.48 29.26 4.70
C PRO A 20 5.43 30.09 3.85
N SER A 21 5.13 30.17 2.56
CA SER A 21 5.70 31.21 1.71
C SER A 21 5.18 32.59 2.15
N LYS A 22 5.89 33.66 1.75
CA LYS A 22 5.46 35.04 2.03
C LYS A 22 4.03 35.33 1.58
N ALA A 23 3.63 34.77 0.43
CA ALA A 23 2.29 34.96 -0.11
C ALA A 23 1.21 34.27 0.75
N GLU A 24 1.49 33.06 1.24
CA GLU A 24 0.57 32.30 2.10
C GLU A 24 0.45 32.95 3.49
N GLU A 25 1.55 33.44 4.05
CA GLU A 25 1.55 34.18 5.32
C GLU A 25 0.69 35.45 5.22
N GLU A 26 0.86 36.23 4.15
CA GLU A 26 0.06 37.43 3.91
C GLU A 26 -1.43 37.08 3.71
N ALA A 27 -1.76 36.01 3.00
CA ALA A 27 -3.14 35.53 2.82
C ALA A 27 -3.77 35.07 4.15
N CYS A 28 -3.03 34.31 4.97
CA CYS A 28 -3.47 33.90 6.31
C CYS A 28 -3.75 35.12 7.21
N ARG A 29 -2.88 36.14 7.14
CA ARG A 29 -3.05 37.40 7.87
C ARG A 29 -4.29 38.16 7.42
N VAL A 30 -4.55 38.25 6.11
CA VAL A 30 -5.75 38.93 5.57
C VAL A 30 -7.03 38.21 6.00
N ASN A 31 -7.03 36.88 5.97
CA ASN A 31 -8.20 36.07 6.32
C ASN A 31 -8.36 35.81 7.83
N ASN A 32 -7.38 36.25 8.64
CA ASN A 32 -7.30 35.97 10.08
C ASN A 32 -7.40 34.46 10.42
N THR A 33 -6.78 33.62 9.59
CA THR A 33 -6.77 32.16 9.74
C THR A 33 -5.36 31.66 10.07
N PRO A 34 -5.21 30.63 10.92
CA PRO A 34 -3.91 30.01 11.15
C PRO A 34 -3.40 29.31 9.88
N TYR A 35 -2.07 29.28 9.70
CA TYR A 35 -1.45 28.51 8.64
C TYR A 35 -1.66 27.00 8.88
N VAL A 36 -2.08 26.31 7.83
CA VAL A 36 -2.24 24.85 7.84
C VAL A 36 -1.04 24.26 7.10
N VAL A 37 -0.28 23.40 7.79
CA VAL A 37 0.88 22.72 7.19
C VAL A 37 0.39 21.85 6.02
N THR A 38 0.90 22.14 4.83
CA THR A 38 0.66 21.29 3.65
C THR A 38 1.78 20.26 3.52
N ARG A 39 1.51 19.20 2.77
CA ARG A 39 2.53 18.22 2.38
C ARG A 39 2.31 17.80 0.94
N GLU A 40 3.38 17.34 0.31
CA GLU A 40 3.35 16.83 -1.06
C GLU A 40 4.03 15.46 -1.13
N LEU A 41 3.51 14.59 -2.00
CA LEU A 41 4.13 13.31 -2.27
C LEU A 41 5.30 13.49 -3.24
N VAL A 42 6.50 13.11 -2.78
CA VAL A 42 7.74 13.22 -3.55
C VAL A 42 8.40 11.86 -3.71
N GLU A 43 9.19 11.71 -4.77
CA GLU A 43 10.07 10.57 -4.97
C GLU A 43 11.51 10.95 -4.63
N ILE A 44 12.13 10.18 -3.74
CA ILE A 44 13.50 10.42 -3.29
C ILE A 44 14.39 9.20 -3.57
N ARG A 45 15.70 9.44 -3.66
CA ARG A 45 16.68 8.36 -3.60
C ARG A 45 16.82 7.91 -2.15
N ASP A 46 16.53 6.64 -1.92
CA ASP A 46 16.75 6.00 -0.64
C ASP A 46 18.22 5.62 -0.49
N LEU A 47 18.78 5.92 0.69
CA LEU A 47 20.13 5.54 1.04
C LEU A 47 20.22 4.04 1.36
N TYR A 48 19.08 3.44 1.72
CA TYR A 48 18.97 2.02 2.00
C TYR A 48 18.53 1.24 0.74
N PRO A 49 19.00 -0.01 0.58
CA PRO A 49 18.54 -0.86 -0.50
C PRO A 49 17.04 -1.16 -0.35
N ALA A 50 16.36 -1.36 -1.48
CA ALA A 50 14.95 -1.76 -1.47
C ALA A 50 14.77 -3.07 -0.67
N PRO A 51 13.64 -3.24 0.04
CA PRO A 51 13.30 -4.49 0.71
C PRO A 51 13.40 -5.68 -0.25
N ARG A 52 14.29 -6.63 0.06
CA ARG A 52 14.44 -7.84 -0.76
C ARG A 52 13.25 -8.76 -0.51
N ILE A 53 12.66 -9.28 -1.57
CA ILE A 53 11.63 -10.31 -1.49
C ILE A 53 12.36 -11.65 -1.27
N ASP A 54 12.22 -12.22 -0.08
CA ASP A 54 12.69 -13.58 0.20
C ASP A 54 11.77 -14.58 -0.49
N LEU A 55 12.30 -15.40 -1.40
CA LEU A 55 11.50 -16.38 -2.12
C LEU A 55 10.93 -17.48 -1.19
N GLN A 56 11.55 -17.73 -0.04
CA GLN A 56 11.04 -18.70 0.94
C GLN A 56 9.93 -18.11 1.81
N ASN A 57 9.94 -16.80 2.04
CA ASN A 57 8.95 -16.09 2.83
C ASN A 57 8.71 -14.68 2.25
N PRO A 58 7.97 -14.58 1.13
CA PRO A 58 7.86 -13.33 0.38
C PRO A 58 6.91 -12.31 1.02
N TRP A 59 6.16 -12.71 2.04
CA TRP A 59 5.11 -11.92 2.69
C TRP A 59 5.71 -10.77 3.51
N GLN A 60 5.91 -9.63 2.87
CA GLN A 60 6.39 -8.40 3.49
C GLN A 60 5.33 -7.76 4.38
N ILE A 61 4.06 -8.01 4.05
CA ILE A 61 2.90 -7.62 4.85
C ILE A 61 2.28 -8.92 5.36
N LYS A 62 2.30 -9.11 6.68
CA LYS A 62 1.60 -10.20 7.36
C LYS A 62 0.71 -9.61 8.42
N LYS A 63 -0.57 -9.94 8.36
CA LYS A 63 -1.51 -9.46 9.37
C LYS A 63 -2.63 -10.45 9.60
N LYS A 64 -3.28 -10.28 10.74
CA LYS A 64 -4.56 -10.92 11.03
C LYS A 64 -5.69 -10.03 10.53
N ILE A 65 -6.68 -10.65 9.92
CA ILE A 65 -7.92 -9.99 9.53
C ILE A 65 -8.72 -9.70 10.79
N THR A 66 -9.30 -8.51 10.88
CA THR A 66 -10.19 -8.12 11.99
C THR A 66 -11.65 -8.25 11.62
N HIS A 67 -12.51 -8.37 12.63
CA HIS A 67 -13.97 -8.36 12.43
C HIS A 67 -14.48 -7.18 11.58
N ASP A 68 -13.97 -5.96 11.81
CA ASP A 68 -14.39 -4.78 11.06
C ASP A 68 -14.05 -4.88 9.57
N GLU A 69 -12.89 -5.45 9.25
CA GLU A 69 -12.46 -5.70 7.86
C GLU A 69 -13.36 -6.71 7.14
N ILE A 70 -13.83 -7.73 7.87
CA ILE A 70 -14.82 -8.69 7.34
C ILE A 70 -16.16 -8.01 7.07
N VAL A 71 -16.67 -7.24 8.04
CA VAL A 71 -17.98 -6.58 7.92
C VAL A 71 -18.00 -5.59 6.76
N VAL A 72 -16.90 -4.87 6.54
CA VAL A 72 -16.79 -3.89 5.45
C VAL A 72 -16.41 -4.55 4.12
N GLY A 73 -15.70 -5.68 4.15
CA GLY A 73 -15.21 -6.37 2.95
C GLY A 73 -13.95 -5.72 2.36
N MET A 74 -13.06 -5.20 3.22
CA MET A 74 -11.82 -4.54 2.79
C MET A 74 -10.64 -4.90 3.70
N LEU A 75 -9.44 -4.94 3.14
CA LEU A 75 -8.20 -5.14 3.88
C LEU A 75 -7.51 -3.79 4.13
N MET A 76 -7.34 -3.44 5.41
CA MET A 76 -6.62 -2.25 5.85
C MET A 76 -5.12 -2.49 5.84
N ILE A 77 -4.41 -1.64 5.11
CA ILE A 77 -2.96 -1.60 5.02
C ILE A 77 -2.46 -0.32 5.71
N PRO A 78 -1.66 -0.44 6.77
CA PRO A 78 -1.05 0.69 7.43
C PRO A 78 -0.22 1.54 6.48
N PHE A 79 -0.18 2.86 6.75
CA PHE A 79 0.63 3.82 5.99
C PHE A 79 2.05 3.33 5.68
N PHE A 80 2.78 2.85 6.69
CA PHE A 80 4.16 2.41 6.54
C PHE A 80 4.30 1.26 5.55
N GLU A 81 3.46 0.23 5.67
CA GLU A 81 3.49 -0.95 4.81
C GLU A 81 3.15 -0.59 3.37
N MET A 82 2.15 0.27 3.17
CA MET A 82 1.78 0.75 1.84
C MET A 82 2.94 1.49 1.18
N PHE A 83 3.59 2.42 1.89
CA PHE A 83 4.68 3.22 1.34
C PHE A 83 5.93 2.40 1.03
N GLU A 84 6.30 1.52 1.97
CA GLU A 84 7.57 0.80 1.91
C GLU A 84 7.51 -0.40 0.97
N TYR A 85 6.39 -1.12 0.95
CA TYR A 85 6.28 -2.40 0.23
C TYR A 85 5.44 -2.35 -1.04
N ILE A 86 4.58 -1.35 -1.22
CA ILE A 86 3.70 -1.24 -2.41
C ILE A 86 4.09 -0.02 -3.25
N LEU A 87 3.88 1.20 -2.73
CA LEU A 87 4.09 2.45 -3.48
C LEU A 87 5.54 2.67 -3.90
N ARG A 88 6.50 2.09 -3.18
CA ARG A 88 7.91 2.06 -3.58
C ARG A 88 8.07 1.67 -5.06
N TYR A 89 7.33 0.68 -5.52
CA TYR A 89 7.41 0.13 -6.87
C TYR A 89 6.46 0.78 -7.89
N TRP A 90 5.54 1.64 -7.43
CA TRP A 90 4.61 2.34 -8.32
C TRP A 90 5.27 3.54 -8.99
N THR A 91 4.66 4.06 -10.05
CA THR A 91 5.05 5.37 -10.59
C THR A 91 4.59 6.48 -9.64
N LEU A 92 5.26 7.63 -9.67
CA LEU A 92 4.87 8.79 -8.85
C LEU A 92 3.43 9.24 -9.15
N ASP A 93 3.00 9.19 -10.41
CA ASP A 93 1.66 9.64 -10.82
C ASP A 93 0.54 8.73 -10.30
N MET A 94 0.76 7.40 -10.29
CA MET A 94 -0.19 6.46 -9.68
C MET A 94 -0.31 6.70 -8.17
N ALA A 95 0.83 6.93 -7.50
CA ALA A 95 0.84 7.19 -6.06
C ALA A 95 0.20 8.54 -5.71
N LYS A 96 0.40 9.57 -6.55
CA LYS A 96 -0.29 10.87 -6.42
C LYS A 96 -1.80 10.74 -6.59
N SER A 97 -2.24 9.99 -7.60
CA SER A 97 -3.67 9.72 -7.82
C SER A 97 -4.32 9.09 -6.57
N LEU A 98 -3.61 8.15 -5.93
CA LEU A 98 -4.07 7.53 -4.69
C LEU A 98 -4.11 8.53 -3.52
N GLU A 99 -3.11 9.40 -3.39
CA GLU A 99 -3.05 10.44 -2.35
C GLU A 99 -4.15 11.51 -2.52
N ASP A 100 -4.49 11.85 -3.77
CA ASP A 100 -5.59 12.76 -4.14
C ASP A 100 -6.98 12.15 -3.88
N GLY A 101 -7.03 10.90 -3.37
CA GLY A 101 -8.25 10.21 -2.95
C GLY A 101 -8.93 9.39 -4.05
N PHE A 102 -8.33 9.28 -5.23
CA PHE A 102 -8.83 8.39 -6.28
C PHE A 102 -8.54 6.92 -5.94
N SER A 103 -9.45 6.04 -6.36
CA SER A 103 -9.20 4.60 -6.31
C SER A 103 -8.29 4.19 -7.46
N VAL A 104 -7.25 3.39 -7.17
CA VAL A 104 -6.34 2.86 -8.18
C VAL A 104 -6.58 1.36 -8.35
N TRP A 105 -6.85 0.94 -9.58
CA TRP A 105 -7.08 -0.47 -9.89
C TRP A 105 -5.76 -1.21 -10.05
N VAL A 106 -5.69 -2.42 -9.52
CA VAL A 106 -4.52 -3.29 -9.61
C VAL A 106 -4.96 -4.71 -9.94
N ASP A 107 -4.03 -5.51 -10.41
CA ASP A 107 -4.21 -6.96 -10.50
C ASP A 107 -3.75 -7.61 -9.19
N MET A 108 -4.41 -8.70 -8.79
CA MET A 108 -4.00 -9.52 -7.65
C MET A 108 -3.90 -10.98 -8.05
N TRP A 109 -2.80 -11.63 -7.65
CA TRP A 109 -2.62 -13.08 -7.73
C TRP A 109 -2.84 -13.70 -6.37
N ASP A 110 -3.69 -14.71 -6.33
CA ASP A 110 -3.97 -15.51 -5.14
C ASP A 110 -3.31 -16.87 -5.30
N VAL A 111 -2.33 -17.11 -4.44
CA VAL A 111 -1.49 -18.31 -4.44
C VAL A 111 -1.76 -19.19 -3.22
N THR A 112 -2.96 -19.06 -2.65
CA THR A 112 -3.41 -19.87 -1.51
C THR A 112 -3.49 -21.35 -1.89
N GLU A 113 -4.16 -21.66 -3.00
CA GLU A 113 -4.25 -23.01 -3.53
C GLU A 113 -2.99 -23.36 -4.34
N GLY A 114 -2.15 -24.25 -3.81
CA GLY A 114 -0.77 -24.46 -4.28
C GLY A 114 -0.58 -24.98 -5.71
N ASN A 115 -1.64 -25.30 -6.45
CA ASN A 115 -1.55 -25.91 -7.78
C ASN A 115 -1.73 -24.91 -8.93
N VAL A 116 -2.66 -23.95 -8.80
CA VAL A 116 -2.93 -22.94 -9.84
C VAL A 116 -3.30 -21.62 -9.17
N PRO A 117 -2.46 -20.57 -9.32
CA PRO A 117 -2.80 -19.25 -8.83
C PRO A 117 -4.07 -18.72 -9.50
N LYS A 118 -5.00 -18.18 -8.71
CA LYS A 118 -6.16 -17.45 -9.21
C LYS A 118 -5.79 -15.99 -9.42
N LYS A 119 -6.21 -15.39 -10.53
CA LYS A 119 -5.97 -13.96 -10.81
C LYS A 119 -7.27 -13.17 -10.68
N TYR A 120 -7.26 -12.14 -9.86
CA TYR A 120 -8.30 -11.10 -9.81
C TYR A 120 -7.83 -9.92 -10.65
N GLU A 121 -8.43 -9.74 -11.83
CA GLU A 121 -8.08 -8.69 -12.79
C GLU A 121 -9.33 -7.97 -13.33
N GLY A 122 -9.13 -6.91 -14.12
CA GLY A 122 -10.24 -6.21 -14.78
C GLY A 122 -11.01 -5.27 -13.86
N GLY A 123 -10.30 -4.60 -12.93
CA GLY A 123 -10.90 -3.62 -12.01
C GLY A 123 -11.60 -4.23 -10.80
N ARG A 124 -11.41 -5.53 -10.55
CA ARG A 124 -11.96 -6.23 -9.37
C ARG A 124 -11.23 -5.92 -8.08
N VAL A 125 -9.99 -5.46 -8.20
CA VAL A 125 -9.17 -5.03 -7.05
C VAL A 125 -8.85 -3.56 -7.19
N TRP A 126 -9.18 -2.80 -6.16
CA TRP A 126 -8.78 -1.40 -6.09
C TRP A 126 -8.24 -1.04 -4.71
N ILE A 127 -7.27 -0.15 -4.72
CA ILE A 127 -6.67 0.42 -3.52
C ILE A 127 -7.19 1.83 -3.36
N ARG A 128 -7.54 2.21 -2.13
CA ARG A 128 -8.00 3.55 -1.79
C ARG A 128 -7.43 4.02 -0.46
N LYS A 129 -7.02 5.29 -0.41
CA LYS A 129 -6.66 5.97 0.83
C LYS A 129 -7.88 6.19 1.74
N VAL A 130 -7.71 6.03 3.04
CA VAL A 130 -8.73 6.34 4.07
C VAL A 130 -8.34 7.55 4.91
N TYR A 131 -9.22 8.00 5.81
CA TYR A 131 -9.12 9.27 6.54
C TYR A 131 -7.87 9.46 7.43
N ASN A 132 -7.12 8.39 7.75
CA ASN A 132 -5.95 8.42 8.65
C ASN A 132 -4.63 8.07 7.95
N ASP A 133 -4.50 8.33 6.65
CA ASP A 133 -3.33 7.95 5.83
C ASP A 133 -3.06 6.46 5.68
N ASP A 134 -3.90 5.63 6.30
CA ASP A 134 -3.97 4.21 5.97
C ASP A 134 -4.67 3.99 4.64
N PHE A 135 -4.56 2.77 4.14
CA PHE A 135 -5.07 2.38 2.85
C PHE A 135 -5.98 1.17 3.01
N SER A 136 -6.89 1.01 2.07
CA SER A 136 -7.80 -0.13 1.99
C SER A 136 -7.64 -0.80 0.63
N ILE A 137 -7.56 -2.12 0.64
CA ILE A 137 -7.60 -2.97 -0.55
C ILE A 137 -8.96 -3.64 -0.58
N TRP A 138 -9.67 -3.44 -1.68
CA TRP A 138 -11.01 -3.99 -1.88
C TRP A 138 -10.94 -5.11 -2.89
N CYS A 139 -11.51 -6.27 -2.55
CA CYS A 139 -11.69 -7.39 -3.46
C CYS A 139 -12.77 -8.32 -2.91
N ASN A 140 -14.04 -8.11 -3.28
CA ASN A 140 -15.15 -8.90 -2.73
C ASN A 140 -15.04 -10.40 -3.05
N GLU A 141 -14.48 -10.75 -4.22
CA GLU A 141 -14.30 -12.14 -4.63
C GLU A 141 -13.34 -12.88 -3.69
N LEU A 142 -12.24 -12.23 -3.31
CA LEU A 142 -11.25 -12.81 -2.39
C LEU A 142 -11.88 -13.25 -1.05
N PHE A 143 -12.74 -12.41 -0.46
CA PHE A 143 -13.42 -12.74 0.80
C PHE A 143 -14.40 -13.92 0.61
N ASN A 144 -15.11 -13.95 -0.52
CA ASN A 144 -16.09 -15.01 -0.82
C ASN A 144 -15.41 -16.35 -1.13
N ASP A 145 -14.29 -16.33 -1.84
CA ASP A 145 -13.59 -17.55 -2.29
C ASP A 145 -12.96 -18.31 -1.12
N HIS A 146 -12.38 -17.59 -0.15
CA HIS A 146 -11.71 -18.21 1.00
C HIS A 146 -12.54 -18.26 2.28
N GLY A 147 -13.72 -17.63 2.28
CA GLY A 147 -14.54 -17.50 3.49
C GLY A 147 -13.75 -16.88 4.65
N LEU A 148 -12.99 -15.82 4.36
CA LEU A 148 -12.09 -15.18 5.32
C LEU A 148 -12.85 -14.81 6.60
N GLY A 149 -12.26 -15.17 7.74
CA GLY A 149 -12.81 -14.98 9.08
C GLY A 149 -11.98 -14.06 9.97
N ASP A 150 -12.57 -13.67 11.09
CA ASP A 150 -11.88 -12.89 12.13
C ASP A 150 -10.73 -13.71 12.73
N GLY A 151 -9.53 -13.13 12.72
CA GLY A 151 -8.31 -13.75 13.22
C GLY A 151 -7.49 -14.54 12.21
N ASP A 152 -8.01 -14.76 10.99
CA ASP A 152 -7.27 -15.40 9.90
C ASP A 152 -6.00 -14.61 9.57
N GLU A 153 -4.89 -15.29 9.33
CA GLU A 153 -3.63 -14.66 8.99
C GLU A 153 -3.40 -14.68 7.48
N ILE A 154 -3.14 -13.52 6.90
CA ILE A 154 -2.87 -13.36 5.47
C ILE A 154 -1.46 -12.83 5.24
N GLY A 155 -0.92 -13.19 4.09
CA GLY A 155 0.33 -12.69 3.55
C GLY A 155 0.08 -11.89 2.28
N LEU A 156 0.69 -10.72 2.19
CA LEU A 156 0.66 -9.84 1.05
C LEU A 156 2.09 -9.41 0.68
N TYR A 157 2.35 -9.29 -0.62
CA TYR A 157 3.50 -8.55 -1.14
C TYR A 157 3.21 -8.01 -2.54
N TRP A 158 3.92 -6.97 -2.94
CA TRP A 158 3.88 -6.47 -4.31
C TRP A 158 4.96 -7.15 -5.14
N ASP A 159 4.60 -7.77 -6.26
CA ASP A 159 5.60 -8.30 -7.21
C ASP A 159 5.93 -7.22 -8.26
N PRO A 160 7.14 -6.62 -8.21
CA PRO A 160 7.52 -5.59 -9.17
C PRO A 160 7.67 -6.12 -10.61
N ARG A 161 7.79 -7.44 -10.82
CA ARG A 161 7.97 -8.04 -12.16
C ARG A 161 6.66 -8.13 -12.92
N SER A 162 5.56 -8.40 -12.22
CA SER A 162 4.21 -8.49 -12.78
C SER A 162 3.37 -7.25 -12.50
N ALA A 163 3.90 -6.27 -11.75
CA ALA A 163 3.17 -5.07 -11.31
C ALA A 163 1.82 -5.42 -10.68
N SER A 164 1.79 -6.48 -9.88
CA SER A 164 0.57 -7.05 -9.29
C SER A 164 0.78 -7.30 -7.80
N LEU A 165 -0.31 -7.25 -7.05
CA LEU A 165 -0.32 -7.69 -5.65
C LEU A 165 -0.37 -9.22 -5.61
N VAL A 166 0.28 -9.85 -4.64
CA VAL A 166 0.21 -11.29 -4.42
C VAL A 166 -0.33 -11.54 -3.02
N PHE A 167 -1.35 -12.39 -2.94
CA PHE A 167 -2.08 -12.77 -1.75
C PHE A 167 -1.90 -14.25 -1.43
N LYS A 168 -1.84 -14.57 -0.14
CA LYS A 168 -1.98 -15.92 0.37
C LYS A 168 -2.66 -15.94 1.73
N LEU A 169 -3.62 -16.83 1.93
CA LEU A 169 -4.09 -17.20 3.27
C LEU A 169 -3.02 -18.09 3.93
N LEU A 170 -2.45 -17.62 5.04
CA LEU A 170 -1.35 -18.28 5.75
C LEU A 170 -1.84 -19.23 6.85
N SER A 171 -2.88 -18.81 7.58
CA SER A 171 -3.55 -19.66 8.57
C SER A 171 -5.02 -19.24 8.71
N GLN A 172 -5.87 -20.22 8.96
CA GLN A 172 -7.31 -20.01 9.20
C GLN A 172 -7.63 -20.37 10.66
N VAL A 173 -8.41 -19.53 11.33
CA VAL A 173 -8.84 -19.80 12.70
C VAL A 173 -9.95 -20.85 12.65
N GLY A 174 -9.63 -22.07 13.12
CA GLY A 174 -10.59 -23.17 13.23
C GLY A 174 -10.44 -24.30 12.20
N SER A 175 -9.37 -24.30 11.39
CA SER A 175 -8.97 -25.45 10.55
C SER A 175 -8.25 -26.55 11.32
#